data_AF-R7WDV5-F1
#
_entry.id   AF-R7WDV5-F1
#
_cell.length_a   1.000
_cell.length_b   1.000
_cell.length_c   1.000
_cell.angle_alpha   90.00
_cell.angle_beta   90.00
_cell.angle_gamma   90.00
#
_symmetry.space_group_name_H-M   'P 1'
#
loop_
_entity.id
_entity.type
_entity.pdbx_description
1 polymer ?
#
loop_
_entity_poly.entity_id
_entity_poly.type
_entity_poly.pdbx_seq_one_letter_code
_entity_poly.pdbx_strand_id
1 'polypeptide(L)'
;MQGAGVEGRSRGSPSATDKADESAKKARLDLPDGHLVKQELVAHDAAAGGGAIVAVAERSPRAELRVKIDMCVLHCPLCTLPFKPPVFQCKGGHLACGGCAAQQPSGQCGACADGCGFFDPCPALDAVVSSTRVQCPNAGCHS
;
A
#
# COMPACT_ATOMS: atom_id res chain seq x y z
N MET A 1 52.99 39.23 25.24
CA MET A 1 51.64 38.99 25.80
C MET A 1 51.51 37.48 26.03
N GLN A 2 51.49 36.99 27.27
CA GLN A 2 50.29 36.85 28.13
C GLN A 2 49.26 35.91 27.46
N GLY A 3 48.90 34.74 27.98
CA GLY A 3 49.19 34.18 29.29
C GLY A 3 48.97 32.65 29.35
N ALA A 4 49.50 32.08 30.42
CA ALA A 4 49.37 30.69 30.83
C ALA A 4 48.14 30.50 31.72
N GLY A 5 47.60 29.28 31.75
CA GLY A 5 46.66 28.79 32.77
C GLY A 5 46.38 27.30 32.57
N VAL A 6 47.14 26.42 33.23
CA VAL A 6 46.81 25.63 34.45
C VAL A 6 45.84 24.45 34.25
N GLU A 7 46.45 23.26 34.23
CA GLU A 7 46.13 22.01 34.97
C GLU A 7 44.68 21.65 35.35
N GLY A 8 44.26 20.43 34.98
CA GLY A 8 43.09 19.76 35.53
C GLY A 8 43.14 18.24 35.33
N ARG A 9 43.33 17.51 36.43
CA ARG A 9 43.62 16.08 36.56
C ARG A 9 42.48 15.13 36.14
N SER A 10 42.92 13.93 35.75
CA SER A 10 42.20 12.66 35.77
C SER A 10 41.24 12.43 36.94
N ARG A 11 40.11 11.78 36.67
CA ARG A 11 39.77 10.39 37.10
C ARG A 11 38.24 10.18 37.07
N GLY A 12 37.85 8.97 36.64
CA GLY A 12 36.62 8.32 37.12
C GLY A 12 35.64 7.93 36.02
N SER A 13 35.74 6.70 35.54
CA SER A 13 34.54 5.89 35.34
C SER A 13 34.00 5.52 36.72
N PRO A 14 32.67 5.43 36.88
CA PRO A 14 32.10 4.10 37.09
C PRO A 14 30.79 3.86 36.33
N SER A 15 30.54 2.56 36.18
CA SER A 15 29.40 1.90 35.56
C SER A 15 28.09 2.03 36.34
N ALA A 16 27.03 1.52 35.67
CA ALA A 16 25.77 0.98 36.20
C ALA A 16 24.57 1.92 36.27
N THR A 17 23.72 1.79 35.26
CA THR A 17 22.24 1.87 35.28
C THR A 17 21.82 1.39 33.89
N ASP A 18 20.77 0.64 33.63
CA ASP A 18 19.78 -0.11 34.38
C ASP A 18 19.07 -0.93 33.30
N LYS A 19 18.71 -2.18 33.59
CA LYS A 19 17.88 -2.97 32.67
C LYS A 19 16.43 -2.53 32.88
N ALA A 20 15.84 -1.90 31.87
CA ALA A 20 14.40 -1.77 31.74
C ALA A 20 13.91 -2.56 30.52
N ASP A 21 13.52 -3.80 30.78
CA ASP A 21 12.52 -4.53 30.02
C ASP A 21 11.17 -3.87 30.33
N GLU A 22 10.59 -3.14 29.37
CA GLU A 22 9.22 -2.65 29.49
C GLU A 22 8.45 -2.94 28.20
N SER A 23 8.00 -4.19 28.11
CA SER A 23 6.61 -4.56 27.83
C SER A 23 5.76 -3.53 27.05
N ALA A 24 6.05 -3.35 25.76
CA ALA A 24 5.09 -2.79 24.82
C ALA A 24 3.91 -3.77 24.64
N LYS A 25 2.82 -3.48 25.35
CA LYS A 25 1.53 -4.18 25.36
C LYS A 25 0.99 -4.27 23.93
N LYS A 26 1.32 -5.35 23.21
CA LYS A 26 0.73 -5.65 21.90
C LYS A 26 -0.75 -5.95 22.14
N ALA A 27 -1.61 -4.98 21.82
CA ALA A 27 -3.05 -5.21 21.71
C ALA A 27 -3.24 -6.32 20.68
N ARG A 28 -3.71 -7.49 21.13
CA ARG A 28 -4.13 -8.55 20.23
C ARG A 28 -5.37 -8.06 19.51
N LEU A 29 -5.27 -7.90 18.20
CA LEU A 29 -6.45 -7.75 17.34
C LEU A 29 -7.21 -9.07 17.42
N ASP A 30 -8.41 -9.02 17.99
CA ASP A 30 -9.35 -10.13 17.99
C ASP A 30 -9.97 -10.24 16.60
N LEU A 31 -9.72 -11.36 15.92
CA LEU A 31 -10.26 -11.65 14.60
C LEU A 31 -11.53 -12.48 14.80
N PRO A 32 -12.69 -12.12 14.21
CA PRO A 32 -13.94 -12.79 14.52
C PRO A 32 -13.92 -14.27 14.09
N ASP A 33 -14.44 -15.10 15.00
CA ASP A 33 -14.53 -16.56 14.94
C ASP A 33 -15.35 -17.03 13.73
N GLY A 34 -14.73 -17.86 12.89
CA GLY A 34 -15.32 -18.41 11.68
C GLY A 34 -16.32 -19.51 12.00
N HIS A 35 -17.62 -19.20 11.86
CA HIS A 35 -18.72 -20.17 11.94
C HIS A 35 -18.48 -21.37 11.01
N LEU A 36 -18.32 -22.55 11.59
CA LEU A 36 -18.19 -23.82 10.90
C LEU A 36 -19.58 -24.29 10.45
N VAL A 37 -19.97 -23.94 9.22
CA VAL A 37 -21.19 -24.48 8.60
C VAL A 37 -20.86 -25.77 7.84
N LYS A 38 -21.43 -26.88 8.31
CA LYS A 38 -21.37 -28.19 7.63
C LYS A 38 -22.15 -28.10 6.32
N GLN A 39 -21.49 -28.31 5.19
CA GLN A 39 -22.13 -28.34 3.88
C GLN A 39 -22.62 -29.77 3.58
N GLU A 40 -23.94 -29.93 3.52
CA GLU A 40 -24.60 -31.16 3.07
C GLU A 40 -24.53 -31.25 1.53
N LEU A 41 -24.08 -32.41 1.03
CA LEU A 41 -23.95 -32.72 -0.39
C LEU A 41 -25.33 -33.08 -0.96
N VAL A 42 -25.91 -32.18 -1.74
CA VAL A 42 -27.04 -32.53 -2.61
C VAL A 42 -26.51 -32.72 -4.02
N ALA A 43 -26.59 -33.96 -4.50
CA ALA A 43 -26.35 -34.30 -5.90
C ALA A 43 -27.54 -33.82 -6.75
N HIS A 44 -27.27 -33.30 -7.95
CA HIS A 44 -28.31 -33.23 -8.97
C HIS A 44 -27.76 -33.47 -10.37
N ASP A 45 -28.51 -34.29 -11.10
CA ASP A 45 -28.25 -34.94 -12.37
C ASP A 45 -28.05 -34.01 -13.58
N ALA A 46 -27.45 -34.59 -14.61
CA ALA A 46 -27.10 -34.00 -15.90
C ALA A 46 -28.32 -33.73 -16.79
N ALA A 47 -28.31 -32.59 -17.51
CA ALA A 47 -29.00 -32.43 -18.78
C ALA A 47 -28.34 -31.36 -19.65
N ALA A 48 -28.30 -31.64 -20.96
CA ALA A 48 -27.54 -30.96 -22.00
C ALA A 48 -28.07 -29.57 -22.39
N GLY A 49 -27.16 -28.71 -22.87
CA GLY A 49 -27.50 -27.63 -23.81
C GLY A 49 -26.86 -26.27 -23.50
N GLY A 50 -26.03 -25.79 -24.44
CA GLY A 50 -25.95 -24.37 -24.85
C GLY A 50 -25.32 -23.35 -23.90
N GLY A 51 -24.15 -22.84 -24.31
CA GLY A 51 -23.56 -21.61 -23.79
C GLY A 51 -22.61 -21.82 -22.61
N ALA A 52 -21.34 -21.42 -22.78
CA ALA A 52 -20.39 -21.39 -21.68
C ALA A 52 -20.78 -20.28 -20.70
N ILE A 53 -21.64 -20.62 -19.72
CA ILE A 53 -21.78 -19.79 -18.53
C ILE A 53 -20.48 -19.96 -17.74
N VAL A 54 -19.66 -18.91 -17.70
CA VAL A 54 -18.52 -18.90 -16.79
C VAL A 54 -19.13 -18.72 -15.41
N ALA A 55 -19.16 -19.80 -14.61
CA ALA A 55 -19.57 -19.72 -13.23
C ALA A 55 -18.68 -18.70 -12.53
N VAL A 56 -19.25 -17.54 -12.19
CA VAL A 56 -18.58 -16.59 -11.30
C VAL A 56 -18.59 -17.27 -9.94
N ALA A 57 -17.46 -17.88 -9.56
CA ALA A 57 -17.27 -18.39 -8.23
C ALA A 57 -17.58 -17.25 -7.26
N GLU A 58 -18.62 -17.45 -6.42
CA GLU A 58 -18.97 -16.57 -5.30
C GLU A 58 -17.68 -16.30 -4.52
N ARG A 59 -17.15 -15.09 -4.69
CA ARG A 59 -16.00 -14.64 -3.91
C ARG A 59 -16.48 -14.63 -2.48
N SER A 60 -15.84 -15.44 -1.65
CA SER A 60 -15.90 -15.35 -0.19
C SER A 60 -16.06 -13.88 0.24
N PRO A 61 -16.98 -13.55 1.18
CA PRO A 61 -17.34 -12.17 1.47
C PRO A 61 -16.07 -11.35 1.68
N ARG A 62 -15.81 -10.44 0.76
CA ARG A 62 -14.64 -9.57 0.84
C ARG A 62 -14.83 -8.70 2.07
N ALA A 63 -13.92 -8.80 3.02
CA ALA A 63 -13.84 -7.82 4.09
C ALA A 63 -13.56 -6.45 3.46
N GLU A 64 -14.50 -5.51 3.60
CA GLU A 64 -14.38 -4.14 3.11
C GLU A 64 -13.93 -3.21 4.22
N LEU A 65 -12.88 -2.43 3.97
CA LEU A 65 -12.44 -1.36 4.87
C LEU A 65 -12.71 -0.01 4.22
N ARG A 66 -13.45 0.86 4.93
CA ARG A 66 -13.67 2.26 4.50
C ARG A 66 -12.65 3.17 5.17
N VAL A 67 -11.72 3.70 4.38
CA VAL A 67 -10.73 4.70 4.81
C VAL A 67 -10.98 6.04 4.12
N LYS A 68 -10.63 7.14 4.78
CA LYS A 68 -10.53 8.46 4.17
C LYS A 68 -9.06 8.74 3.90
N ILE A 69 -8.71 9.03 2.65
CA ILE A 69 -7.35 9.40 2.24
C ILE A 69 -7.43 10.69 1.43
N ASP A 70 -6.34 11.47 1.45
CA ASP A 70 -6.22 12.64 0.59
C ASP A 70 -6.18 12.19 -0.89
N MET A 71 -6.96 12.85 -1.75
CA MET A 71 -7.05 12.51 -3.17
C MET A 71 -5.69 12.61 -3.87
N CYS A 72 -4.85 13.55 -3.44
CA CYS A 72 -3.52 13.77 -4.01
C CYS A 72 -2.62 12.53 -3.87
N VAL A 73 -2.88 11.64 -2.90
CA VAL A 73 -2.14 10.38 -2.74
C VAL A 73 -2.33 9.46 -3.95
N LEU A 74 -3.46 9.57 -4.64
CA LEU A 74 -3.76 8.81 -5.86
C LEU A 74 -3.53 9.63 -7.14
N HIS A 75 -2.79 10.73 -7.06
CA HIS A 75 -2.41 11.50 -8.25
C HIS A 75 -0.99 11.12 -8.70
N CYS A 76 -0.79 11.11 -10.01
CA CYS A 76 0.53 10.93 -10.61
C CYS A 76 1.45 12.09 -10.20
N PRO A 77 2.62 11.83 -9.60
CA PRO A 77 3.54 12.91 -9.19
C PRO A 77 4.12 13.70 -10.38
N LEU A 78 4.05 13.15 -11.60
CA LEU A 78 4.60 13.77 -12.80
C LEU A 78 3.61 14.71 -13.51
N CYS A 79 2.31 14.40 -13.50
CA CYS A 79 1.29 15.22 -14.18
C CYS A 79 0.17 15.72 -13.28
N THR A 80 0.18 15.35 -11.99
CA THR A 80 -0.80 15.74 -10.96
C THR A 80 -2.25 15.30 -11.23
N LEU A 81 -2.48 14.47 -12.25
CA LEU A 81 -3.79 13.90 -12.56
C LEU A 81 -4.02 12.61 -11.76
N PRO A 82 -5.28 12.29 -11.39
CA PRO A 82 -5.62 11.02 -10.76
C PRO A 82 -5.13 9.83 -11.59
N PHE A 83 -4.58 8.82 -10.93
CA PHE A 83 -4.21 7.57 -11.57
C PHE A 83 -5.41 6.91 -12.24
N LYS A 84 -5.15 6.30 -13.39
CA LYS A 84 -6.01 5.32 -14.04
C LYS A 84 -5.16 4.10 -14.34
N PRO A 85 -5.66 2.87 -14.12
CA PRO A 85 -4.93 1.68 -14.54
C PRO A 85 -4.59 1.73 -16.04
N PRO A 86 -3.40 1.27 -16.45
CA PRO A 86 -2.31 0.73 -15.62
C PRO A 86 -1.50 1.82 -14.88
N VAL A 87 -1.23 1.57 -13.60
CA VAL A 87 -0.33 2.33 -12.73
C VAL A 87 1.03 1.64 -12.71
N PHE A 88 2.10 2.41 -12.84
CA PHE A 88 3.46 1.90 -12.88
C PHE A 88 4.21 2.29 -11.61
N GLN A 89 5.06 1.37 -11.14
CA GLN A 89 5.94 1.58 -10.02
C GLN A 89 7.36 1.16 -10.42
N CYS A 90 8.35 2.00 -10.14
CA CYS A 90 9.75 1.61 -10.32
C CYS A 90 10.26 0.84 -9.09
N LYS A 91 11.42 0.18 -9.21
CA LYS A 91 12.04 -0.55 -8.08
C LYS A 91 12.32 0.31 -6.84
N GLY A 92 12.46 1.62 -7.01
CA GLY A 92 12.61 2.59 -5.90
C GLY A 92 11.29 3.02 -5.26
N GLY A 93 10.14 2.52 -5.74
CA GLY A 93 8.82 2.82 -5.20
C GLY A 93 8.12 4.04 -5.81
N HIS A 94 8.79 4.82 -6.67
CA HIS A 94 8.16 5.96 -7.35
C HIS A 94 7.05 5.49 -8.29
N LEU A 95 5.96 6.27 -8.35
CA LEU A 95 4.78 5.95 -9.14
C LEU A 95 4.66 6.85 -10.37
N ALA A 96 4.11 6.29 -11.44
CA ALA A 96 3.76 7.05 -12.65
C ALA A 96 2.49 6.46 -13.29
N CYS A 97 1.70 7.32 -13.95
CA CYS A 97 0.63 6.84 -14.82
C CYS A 97 1.22 6.35 -16.15
N GLY A 98 0.47 5.53 -16.89
CA GLY A 98 0.96 4.97 -18.16
C GLY A 98 1.48 6.00 -19.16
N GLY A 99 0.81 7.16 -19.29
CA GLY A 99 1.27 8.24 -20.17
C GLY A 99 2.62 8.81 -19.74
N CYS A 100 2.79 9.09 -18.44
CA CYS A 100 4.04 9.64 -17.93
C CYS A 100 5.19 8.61 -17.92
N ALA A 101 4.88 7.34 -17.64
CA ALA A 101 5.84 6.23 -17.71
C ALA A 101 6.36 6.04 -19.14
N ALA A 102 5.48 6.07 -20.14
CA ALA A 102 5.85 5.97 -21.56
C ALA A 102 6.66 7.18 -22.05
N GLN A 103 6.48 8.36 -21.44
CA GLN A 103 7.21 9.57 -21.79
C GLN A 103 8.62 9.62 -21.17
N GLN A 104 8.95 8.72 -20.24
CA GLN A 104 10.26 8.69 -19.62
C GLN A 104 11.36 8.26 -20.61
N PRO A 105 12.53 8.91 -20.61
CA PRO A 105 13.67 8.47 -21.41
C PRO A 105 14.00 7.00 -21.12
N SER A 106 13.91 6.14 -22.15
CA SER A 106 14.14 4.69 -22.05
C SER A 106 13.31 3.95 -21.00
N GLY A 107 12.18 4.51 -20.56
CA GLY A 107 11.32 3.91 -19.52
C GLY A 107 11.93 3.97 -18.11
N GLN A 108 12.98 4.76 -17.89
CA GLN A 108 13.67 4.89 -16.62
C GLN A 108 13.05 5.98 -15.74
N CYS A 109 13.03 5.74 -14.44
CA CYS A 109 12.58 6.69 -13.45
C CYS A 109 13.64 7.76 -13.21
N GLY A 110 13.37 9.00 -13.65
CA GLY A 110 14.24 10.14 -13.39
C GLY A 110 14.28 10.60 -11.91
N ALA A 111 13.40 10.09 -11.06
CA ALA A 111 13.38 10.39 -9.63
C ALA A 111 14.29 9.46 -8.80
N CYS A 112 14.72 8.33 -9.35
CA CYS A 112 15.67 7.45 -8.66
C CYS A 112 17.07 8.10 -8.65
N ALA A 113 17.65 8.30 -7.47
CA ALA A 113 19.00 8.85 -7.33
C ALA A 113 20.07 8.04 -8.10
N ASP A 114 19.89 6.73 -8.20
CA ASP A 114 20.82 5.81 -8.86
C ASP A 114 20.44 5.52 -10.33
N GLY A 115 19.41 6.19 -10.89
CA GLY A 115 18.97 6.00 -12.28
C GLY A 115 18.47 4.59 -12.65
N CYS A 116 18.31 3.69 -11.68
CA CYS A 116 18.17 2.25 -11.93
C CYS A 116 16.72 1.70 -11.88
N GLY A 117 15.72 2.57 -11.72
CA GLY A 117 14.33 2.14 -11.62
C GLY A 117 13.61 2.20 -12.96
N PHE A 118 13.53 1.10 -13.71
CA PHE A 118 12.52 1.01 -14.78
C PHE A 118 11.11 0.97 -14.17
N PHE A 119 10.15 1.56 -14.86
CA PHE A 119 8.75 1.50 -14.46
C PHE A 119 8.11 0.19 -14.92
N ASP A 120 7.66 -0.61 -13.96
CA ASP A 120 6.90 -1.84 -14.22
C ASP A 120 5.43 -1.64 -13.83
N PRO A 121 4.46 -2.28 -14.52
CA PRO A 121 3.06 -2.28 -14.09
C PRO A 121 2.92 -2.79 -12.66
N CYS A 122 2.05 -2.17 -11.87
CA CYS A 122 1.80 -2.52 -10.48
C CYS A 122 0.33 -2.98 -10.30
N PRO A 123 0.04 -4.30 -10.45
CA PRO A 123 -1.31 -4.83 -10.32
C PRO A 123 -1.98 -4.54 -8.97
N ALA A 124 -1.18 -4.42 -7.90
CA ALA A 124 -1.68 -4.07 -6.58
C ALA A 124 -2.28 -2.66 -6.56
N LEU A 125 -1.57 -1.67 -7.12
CA LEU A 125 -2.09 -0.31 -7.23
C LEU A 125 -3.22 -0.20 -8.25
N ASP A 126 -3.18 -0.98 -9.33
CA ASP A 126 -4.31 -1.07 -10.26
C ASP A 126 -5.57 -1.54 -9.55
N ALA A 127 -5.47 -2.55 -8.68
CA ALA A 127 -6.61 -3.02 -7.88
C ALA A 127 -7.12 -1.96 -6.90
N VAL A 128 -6.21 -1.21 -6.25
CA VAL A 128 -6.58 -0.11 -5.33
C VAL A 128 -7.28 1.01 -6.08
N VAL A 129 -6.69 1.51 -7.17
CA VAL A 129 -7.24 2.60 -7.98
C VAL A 129 -8.58 2.19 -8.57
N SER A 130 -8.71 0.96 -9.08
CA SER A 130 -9.97 0.43 -9.64
C SER A 130 -11.07 0.28 -8.58
N SER A 131 -10.71 0.09 -7.31
CA SER A 131 -11.67 -0.08 -6.21
C SER A 131 -11.98 1.23 -5.49
N THR A 132 -11.31 2.32 -5.84
CA THR A 132 -11.49 3.62 -5.18
C THR A 132 -12.81 4.26 -5.63
N ARG A 133 -13.59 4.74 -4.65
CA ARG A 133 -14.78 5.55 -4.88
C ARG A 133 -14.55 6.94 -4.33
N VAL A 134 -14.78 7.96 -5.16
CA VAL A 134 -14.70 9.36 -4.76
C VAL A 134 -16.11 9.94 -4.70
N GLN A 135 -16.33 10.89 -3.80
CA GLN A 135 -17.59 11.64 -3.78
C GLN A 135 -17.68 12.49 -5.05
N CYS A 136 -18.89 12.60 -5.59
CA CYS A 136 -19.12 13.49 -6.71
C CYS A 136 -18.85 14.94 -6.28
N PRO A 137 -18.05 15.72 -7.02
CA PRO A 137 -17.78 17.12 -6.68
C PRO A 137 -19.00 18.03 -6.87
N ASN A 138 -20.06 17.57 -7.54
CA ASN A 138 -21.25 18.36 -7.79
C ASN A 138 -22.15 18.40 -6.54
N ALA A 139 -22.51 19.61 -6.11
CA ALA A 139 -23.44 19.81 -5.01
C ALA A 139 -24.78 19.08 -5.29
N GLY A 140 -25.23 18.27 -4.33
CA GLY A 140 -26.48 17.51 -4.42
C GLY A 140 -26.39 16.20 -5.20
N CYS A 141 -25.20 15.77 -5.64
CA CYS A 141 -25.01 14.44 -6.22
C CYS A 141 -24.70 13.43 -5.11
N HIS A 142 -25.71 12.68 -4.69
CA HIS A 142 -25.59 11.59 -3.72
C HIS A 142 -25.49 10.27 -4.49
N SER A 143 -24.32 9.62 -4.41
CA SER A 143 -24.08 8.27 -4.96
C SER A 143 -24.44 7.19 -3.96
#